data_AF-A0A8J4Q2H6-F1
#
_entry.id   AF-A0A8J4Q2H6-F1
#
_cell.length_a   1.000
_cell.length_b   1.000
_cell.length_c   1.000
_cell.angle_alpha   90.00
_cell.angle_beta   90.00
_cell.angle_gamma   90.00
#
_symmetry.space_group_name_H-M   'P 1'
#
loop_
_entity.id
_entity.type
_entity.pdbx_description
1 polymer ?
#
loop_
_entity_poly.entity_id
_entity_poly.type
_entity_poly.pdbx_seq_one_letter_code
_entity_poly.pdbx_strand_id
1 'polypeptide(L)'
;MATVDTRKDLTGLAVQHKAGTSFTEKLSQEALDFFNKVANLPFSQQAVHFLNAYWAELSSEAEFIYTVAWERIQYADMHNKGISLVYKYDEGNDLDFDIALYFYEILCKFCDEPKNAKYKDGYQKSQPEMLTALKRKQELRDKVDVNFDNRVSFLEYLLYQYKDYANPADFCQRSMRSEGEHPEITKARLALEEVNKRIRAYEEEKHRLTEESALPGVKGLGAKNMLAQIESSPLKEQLNEALIRAEAAVRIATKKYGGAVFNGGAAGSDGAGAGSSSGAIWWMNRDLEEKKRRYGPQKK
;
A
#
# COMPACT_ATOMS: atom_id res chain seq x y z
N MET A 1 -26.90 -8.17 -31.13
CA MET A 1 -25.59 -8.25 -31.78
C MET A 1 -24.67 -7.26 -31.08
N ALA A 2 -23.73 -7.74 -30.27
CA ALA A 2 -22.80 -6.87 -29.54
C ALA A 2 -21.69 -6.40 -30.50
N THR A 3 -21.49 -5.08 -30.57
CA THR A 3 -20.42 -4.43 -31.33
C THR A 3 -19.10 -4.59 -30.59
N VAL A 4 -18.13 -5.25 -31.21
CA VAL A 4 -16.76 -5.40 -30.72
C VAL A 4 -15.96 -4.16 -31.15
N ASP A 5 -15.59 -3.28 -30.21
CA ASP A 5 -14.66 -2.17 -30.44
C ASP A 5 -13.22 -2.73 -30.46
N THR A 6 -12.58 -2.70 -31.63
CA THR A 6 -11.22 -3.19 -31.84
C THR A 6 -10.28 -2.00 -32.02
N ARG A 7 -9.76 -1.47 -30.92
CA ARG A 7 -8.64 -0.51 -30.96
C ARG A 7 -7.32 -1.29 -31.01
N LYS A 8 -6.54 -1.06 -32.06
CA LYS A 8 -5.18 -1.61 -32.21
C LYS A 8 -4.20 -0.75 -31.42
N ASP A 9 -3.48 -1.35 -30.48
CA ASP A 9 -2.33 -0.74 -29.83
C ASP A 9 -1.07 -0.83 -30.73
N LEU A 10 -0.13 0.09 -30.53
CA LEU A 10 1.07 0.34 -31.35
C LEU A 10 2.09 -0.82 -31.35
N THR A 11 1.81 -1.93 -30.66
CA THR A 11 2.66 -3.12 -30.58
C THR A 11 2.22 -4.25 -31.51
N GLY A 12 1.09 -4.11 -32.23
CA GLY A 12 0.59 -5.15 -33.13
C GLY A 12 0.06 -6.41 -32.42
N LEU A 13 0.06 -6.43 -31.09
CA LEU A 13 -0.55 -7.47 -30.27
C LEU A 13 -2.01 -7.11 -30.03
N ALA A 14 -2.92 -7.95 -30.53
CA ALA A 14 -4.34 -7.85 -30.22
C ALA A 14 -4.58 -8.25 -28.75
N VAL A 15 -4.57 -7.27 -27.84
CA VAL A 15 -5.07 -7.45 -26.49
C VAL A 15 -6.59 -7.56 -26.59
N GLN A 16 -7.12 -8.77 -26.46
CA GLN A 16 -8.56 -8.97 -26.32
C GLN A 16 -9.00 -8.42 -24.95
N HIS A 17 -9.46 -7.17 -24.92
CA HIS A 17 -10.26 -6.69 -23.81
C HIS A 17 -11.60 -7.44 -23.82
N LYS A 18 -11.72 -8.48 -22.99
CA LYS A 18 -13.05 -8.92 -22.55
C LYS A 18 -13.65 -7.74 -21.80
N ALA A 19 -14.70 -7.14 -22.36
CA ALA A 19 -15.55 -6.22 -21.62
C ALA A 19 -15.94 -6.91 -20.29
N GLY A 20 -15.62 -6.26 -19.17
CA GLY A 20 -15.68 -6.85 -17.85
C GLY A 20 -17.06 -7.46 -17.56
N THR A 21 -17.05 -8.66 -16.98
CA THR A 21 -18.22 -9.20 -16.30
C THR A 21 -18.65 -8.23 -15.19
N SER A 22 -19.94 -8.24 -14.81
CA SER A 22 -20.49 -7.34 -13.79
C SER A 22 -19.59 -7.31 -12.54
N PHE A 23 -19.33 -6.13 -11.95
CA PHE A 23 -18.58 -6.02 -10.69
C PHE A 23 -19.16 -6.93 -9.58
N THR A 24 -20.46 -7.21 -9.67
CA THR A 24 -21.25 -8.06 -8.76
C THR A 24 -21.32 -9.53 -9.18
N GLU A 25 -20.40 -10.02 -10.03
CA GLU A 25 -20.35 -11.45 -10.36
C GLU A 25 -20.13 -12.28 -9.09
N LYS A 26 -20.98 -13.29 -8.90
CA LYS A 26 -20.90 -14.16 -7.72
C LYS A 26 -19.62 -15.00 -7.78
N LEU A 27 -18.72 -14.79 -6.82
CA LEU A 27 -17.51 -15.59 -6.67
C LEU A 27 -17.83 -17.06 -6.37
N SER A 28 -16.99 -17.97 -6.87
CA SER A 28 -16.99 -19.36 -6.39
C SER A 28 -16.59 -19.40 -4.91
N GLN A 29 -16.95 -20.45 -4.18
CA GLN A 29 -16.59 -20.56 -2.76
C GLN A 29 -15.07 -20.48 -2.55
N GLU A 30 -14.29 -21.15 -3.40
CA GLU A 30 -12.82 -21.10 -3.35
C GLU A 30 -12.27 -19.69 -3.60
N ALA A 31 -12.83 -18.97 -4.57
CA ALA A 31 -12.42 -17.60 -4.86
C ALA A 31 -12.83 -16.63 -3.74
N LEU A 32 -13.99 -16.85 -3.10
CA LEU A 32 -14.45 -16.06 -1.96
C LEU A 32 -13.57 -16.32 -0.71
N ASP A 33 -13.20 -17.57 -0.44
CA ASP A 33 -12.30 -17.91 0.66
C ASP A 33 -10.92 -17.28 0.46
N PHE A 34 -10.40 -17.31 -0.77
CA PHE A 34 -9.17 -16.61 -1.14
C PHE A 34 -9.29 -15.10 -0.97
N PHE A 35 -10.39 -14.50 -1.46
CA PHE A 35 -10.66 -13.08 -1.34
C PHE A 35 -10.66 -12.64 0.13
N ASN A 36 -11.43 -13.33 0.98
CA ASN A 36 -11.51 -13.07 2.41
C ASN A 36 -10.14 -13.21 3.10
N LYS A 37 -9.33 -14.19 2.70
CA LYS A 37 -7.97 -14.34 3.21
C LYS A 37 -7.12 -13.12 2.88
N VAL A 38 -7.16 -12.61 1.65
CA VAL A 38 -6.38 -11.43 1.26
C VAL A 38 -6.91 -10.17 1.95
N ALA A 39 -8.23 -9.97 1.99
CA ALA A 39 -8.87 -8.84 2.66
C ALA A 39 -8.56 -8.76 4.16
N ASN A 40 -8.19 -9.88 4.79
CA ASN A 40 -7.77 -9.94 6.19
C ASN A 40 -6.26 -9.70 6.43
N LEU A 41 -5.46 -9.56 5.37
CA LEU A 41 -4.05 -9.18 5.51
C LEU A 41 -3.92 -7.70 5.89
N PRO A 42 -2.77 -7.23 6.39
CA PRO A 42 -2.51 -5.80 6.55
C PRO A 42 -2.74 -5.02 5.25
N PHE A 43 -3.22 -3.78 5.34
CA PHE A 43 -3.55 -2.96 4.15
C PHE A 43 -2.42 -2.90 3.12
N SER A 44 -1.16 -2.77 3.54
CA SER A 44 0.00 -2.81 2.64
C SER A 44 0.11 -4.10 1.81
N GLN A 45 -0.19 -5.25 2.40
CA GLN A 45 -0.17 -6.54 1.70
C GLN A 45 -1.36 -6.67 0.74
N GLN A 46 -2.54 -6.17 1.13
CA GLN A 46 -3.69 -6.08 0.21
C GLN A 46 -3.35 -5.26 -1.03
N ALA A 47 -2.68 -4.12 -0.84
CA ALA A 47 -2.22 -3.25 -1.92
C ALA A 47 -1.24 -3.97 -2.85
N VAL A 48 -0.28 -4.72 -2.29
CA VAL A 48 0.69 -5.52 -3.07
C VAL A 48 0.00 -6.61 -3.87
N HIS A 49 -0.98 -7.32 -3.30
CA HIS A 49 -1.78 -8.31 -4.02
C HIS A 49 -2.50 -7.68 -5.21
N PHE A 50 -3.15 -6.54 -4.99
CA PHE A 50 -3.83 -5.77 -6.04
C PHE A 50 -2.85 -5.31 -7.13
N LEU A 51 -1.73 -4.68 -6.75
CA LEU A 51 -0.73 -4.18 -7.69
C LEU A 51 -0.07 -5.28 -8.49
N ASN A 52 0.21 -6.46 -7.91
CA ASN A 52 0.75 -7.59 -8.66
C ASN A 52 -0.25 -8.12 -9.71
N ALA A 53 -1.55 -8.15 -9.37
CA ALA A 53 -2.60 -8.60 -10.27
C ALA A 53 -2.85 -7.63 -11.45
N TYR A 54 -2.75 -6.32 -11.19
CA TYR A 54 -3.12 -5.27 -12.14
C TYR A 54 -1.96 -4.33 -12.52
N TRP A 55 -0.71 -4.82 -12.43
CA TRP A 55 0.48 -3.99 -12.68
C TRP A 55 0.50 -3.40 -14.09
N ALA A 56 0.09 -4.18 -15.09
CA ALA A 56 0.11 -3.76 -16.49
C ALA A 56 -0.86 -2.58 -16.73
N GLU A 57 -2.00 -2.60 -16.05
CA GLU A 57 -3.07 -1.61 -16.22
C GLU A 57 -2.90 -0.38 -15.31
N LEU A 58 -2.30 -0.56 -14.11
CA LEU A 58 -2.36 0.41 -13.01
C LEU A 58 -1.00 0.77 -12.40
N SER A 59 0.12 0.37 -12.99
CA SER A 59 1.46 0.79 -12.51
C SER A 59 1.64 2.32 -12.44
N SER A 60 0.98 3.08 -13.31
CA SER A 60 0.99 4.56 -13.27
C SER A 60 0.32 5.14 -12.03
N GLU A 61 -0.57 4.40 -11.38
CA GLU A 61 -1.34 4.85 -10.20
C GLU A 61 -0.70 4.41 -8.88
N ALA A 62 0.37 3.61 -8.94
CA ALA A 62 1.00 3.00 -7.76
C ALA A 62 1.45 4.05 -6.72
N GLU A 63 2.01 5.18 -7.18
CA GLU A 63 2.43 6.26 -6.28
C GLU A 63 1.24 6.92 -5.56
N PHE A 64 0.07 7.07 -6.22
CA PHE A 64 -1.13 7.56 -5.55
C PHE A 64 -1.66 6.54 -4.55
N ILE A 65 -1.69 5.25 -4.90
CA ILE A 65 -2.12 4.17 -4.00
C ILE A 65 -1.27 4.19 -2.72
N TYR A 66 0.06 4.31 -2.85
CA TYR A 66 0.98 4.34 -1.72
C TYR A 66 0.91 5.65 -0.92
N THR A 67 1.10 6.80 -1.57
CA THR A 67 1.25 8.09 -0.87
C THR A 67 -0.05 8.75 -0.47
N VAL A 68 -1.16 8.37 -1.11
CA VAL A 68 -2.46 8.98 -0.86
C VAL A 68 -3.36 7.95 -0.22
N ALA A 69 -3.86 6.98 -0.98
CA ALA A 69 -4.94 6.12 -0.51
C ALA A 69 -4.55 5.29 0.74
N TRP A 70 -3.37 4.66 0.73
CA TRP A 70 -2.87 3.84 1.84
C TRP A 70 -2.66 4.66 3.12
N GLU A 71 -2.03 5.83 3.03
CA GLU A 71 -1.87 6.73 4.19
C GLU A 71 -3.23 7.15 4.79
N ARG A 72 -4.27 7.41 3.97
CA ARG A 72 -5.58 7.86 4.47
C ARG A 72 -6.36 6.72 5.10
N ILE A 73 -6.30 5.50 4.56
CA ILE A 73 -6.99 4.36 5.18
C ILE A 73 -6.34 4.00 6.52
N GLN A 74 -5.00 4.05 6.60
CA GLN A 74 -4.28 3.88 7.87
C GLN A 74 -4.67 4.96 8.87
N TYR A 75 -4.76 6.23 8.44
CA TYR A 75 -5.16 7.33 9.33
C TYR A 75 -6.60 7.17 9.84
N ALA A 76 -7.54 6.71 9.00
CA ALA A 76 -8.91 6.42 9.41
C ALA A 76 -8.96 5.29 10.45
N ASP A 77 -8.22 4.20 10.23
CA ASP A 77 -8.12 3.09 11.19
C ASP A 77 -7.41 3.49 12.49
N MET A 78 -6.33 4.27 12.40
CA MET A 78 -5.64 4.87 13.55
C MET A 78 -6.59 5.68 14.41
N HIS A 79 -7.41 6.54 13.79
CA HIS A 79 -8.41 7.34 14.50
C HIS A 79 -9.46 6.47 15.19
N ASN A 80 -9.94 5.42 14.51
CA ASN A 80 -10.88 4.45 15.09
C ASN A 80 -10.27 3.72 16.32
N LYS A 81 -8.99 3.37 16.26
CA LYS A 81 -8.25 2.71 17.34
C LYS A 81 -7.75 3.67 18.44
N GLY A 82 -7.98 4.99 18.30
CA GLY A 82 -7.48 5.99 19.25
C GLY A 82 -5.95 6.16 19.24
N ILE A 83 -5.28 5.82 18.14
CA ILE A 83 -3.83 5.91 17.97
C ILE A 83 -3.49 7.20 17.21
N SER A 84 -2.73 8.10 17.83
CA SER A 84 -2.36 9.39 17.22
C SER A 84 -1.00 9.39 16.52
N LEU A 85 -0.14 8.42 16.82
CA LEU A 85 1.25 8.38 16.36
C LEU A 85 1.49 7.14 15.50
N VAL A 86 1.91 7.35 14.25
CA VAL A 86 2.09 6.29 13.23
C VAL A 86 3.05 5.20 13.71
N TYR A 87 4.11 5.53 14.45
CA TYR A 87 5.06 4.52 14.93
C TYR A 87 4.47 3.59 16.00
N LYS A 88 3.36 3.98 16.65
CA LYS A 88 2.60 3.14 17.61
C LYS A 88 1.47 2.36 16.94
N TYR A 89 1.24 2.56 15.65
CA TYR A 89 0.17 1.92 14.92
C TYR A 89 0.59 0.54 14.45
N ASP A 90 -0.21 -0.47 14.81
CA ASP A 90 -0.17 -1.80 14.19
C ASP A 90 -1.22 -1.82 13.07
N GLU A 91 -0.75 -2.04 11.84
CA GLU A 91 -1.55 -1.91 10.62
C GLU A 91 -2.81 -2.80 10.65
N GLY A 92 -3.96 -2.19 10.34
CA GLY A 92 -5.25 -2.88 10.21
C GLY A 92 -5.46 -3.54 8.85
N ASN A 93 -6.67 -4.07 8.67
CA ASN A 93 -7.09 -4.87 7.51
C ASN A 93 -8.40 -4.37 6.88
N ASP A 94 -9.34 -3.84 7.66
CA ASP A 94 -10.64 -3.37 7.18
C ASP A 94 -11.26 -2.31 8.11
N LEU A 95 -12.30 -1.63 7.61
CA LEU A 95 -13.04 -0.57 8.30
C LEU A 95 -14.55 -0.90 8.33
N ASP A 96 -15.29 -0.55 9.39
CA ASP A 96 -16.76 -0.54 9.28
C ASP A 96 -17.23 0.61 8.38
N PHE A 97 -18.51 0.64 8.05
CA PHE A 97 -19.06 1.66 7.15
C PHE A 97 -18.97 3.10 7.65
N ASP A 98 -18.92 3.34 8.97
CA ASP A 98 -18.78 4.70 9.51
C ASP A 98 -17.33 5.19 9.36
N ILE A 99 -16.37 4.32 9.65
CA ILE A 99 -14.94 4.64 9.47
C ILE A 99 -14.57 4.65 7.98
N ALA A 100 -15.16 3.78 7.15
CA ALA A 100 -14.99 3.81 5.71
C ALA A 100 -15.55 5.10 5.11
N LEU A 101 -16.71 5.59 5.57
CA LEU A 101 -17.23 6.90 5.19
C LEU A 101 -16.20 8.00 5.51
N TYR A 102 -15.66 8.02 6.72
CA TYR A 102 -14.62 8.98 7.12
C TYR A 102 -13.39 8.89 6.21
N PHE A 103 -12.93 7.68 5.88
CA PHE A 103 -11.83 7.44 4.93
C PHE A 103 -12.09 8.08 3.55
N TYR A 104 -13.26 7.86 2.95
CA TYR A 104 -13.61 8.46 1.66
C TYR A 104 -13.70 10.00 1.74
N GLU A 105 -14.23 10.56 2.83
CA GLU A 105 -14.34 12.01 3.03
C GLU A 105 -12.97 12.68 3.11
N ILE A 106 -12.03 12.12 3.90
CA ILE A 106 -10.67 12.67 4.00
C ILE A 106 -9.88 12.49 2.70
N LEU A 107 -10.18 11.44 1.93
CA LEU A 107 -9.57 11.20 0.61
C LEU A 107 -10.04 12.25 -0.41
N CYS A 108 -11.35 12.52 -0.48
CA CYS A 108 -11.90 13.58 -1.34
C CYS A 108 -11.33 14.95 -0.94
N LYS A 109 -11.35 15.26 0.36
CA LYS A 109 -10.80 16.51 0.89
C LYS A 109 -9.33 16.68 0.50
N PHE A 110 -8.52 15.63 0.61
CA PHE A 110 -7.11 15.70 0.22
C PHE A 110 -6.94 16.04 -1.26
N CYS A 111 -7.72 15.39 -2.15
CA CYS A 111 -7.62 15.61 -3.60
C CYS A 111 -8.11 17.00 -4.02
N ASP A 112 -9.05 17.59 -3.29
CA ASP A 112 -9.60 18.91 -3.58
C ASP A 112 -8.79 20.09 -3.01
N GLU A 113 -7.84 19.82 -2.09
CA GLU A 113 -6.95 20.85 -1.55
C GLU A 113 -5.98 21.37 -2.62
N PRO A 114 -5.89 22.70 -2.89
CA PRO A 114 -5.06 23.25 -3.97
C PRO A 114 -3.57 22.89 -3.90
N LYS A 115 -3.02 22.74 -2.69
CA LYS A 115 -1.63 22.31 -2.47
C LYS A 115 -1.35 20.88 -2.96
N ASN A 116 -2.39 20.08 -3.19
CA ASN A 116 -2.31 18.70 -3.65
C ASN A 116 -2.74 18.54 -5.12
N ALA A 117 -2.91 19.64 -5.87
CA ALA A 117 -3.35 19.62 -7.28
C ALA A 117 -2.54 18.65 -8.16
N LYS A 118 -1.23 18.50 -7.89
CA LYS A 118 -0.38 17.52 -8.60
C LYS A 118 -0.91 16.08 -8.56
N TYR A 119 -1.60 15.69 -7.47
CA TYR A 119 -2.19 14.37 -7.35
C TYR A 119 -3.53 14.27 -8.10
N LYS A 120 -4.30 15.36 -8.09
CA LYS A 120 -5.56 15.47 -8.84
C LYS A 120 -5.31 15.38 -10.34
N ASP A 121 -4.32 16.13 -10.82
CA ASP A 121 -4.00 16.23 -12.24
C ASP A 121 -3.20 15.03 -12.74
N GLY A 122 -2.33 14.46 -11.89
CA GLY A 122 -1.43 13.36 -12.26
C GLY A 122 -2.04 11.96 -12.23
N TYR A 123 -3.13 11.76 -11.47
CA TYR A 123 -3.70 10.42 -11.21
C TYR A 123 -5.21 10.41 -11.43
N GLN A 124 -5.64 10.67 -12.66
CA GLN A 124 -7.07 10.84 -12.99
C GLN A 124 -7.92 9.61 -12.66
N LYS A 125 -7.38 8.40 -12.83
CA LYS A 125 -8.08 7.13 -12.51
C LYS A 125 -8.26 6.92 -11.00
N SER A 126 -7.41 7.55 -10.21
CA SER A 126 -7.37 7.41 -8.76
C SER A 126 -8.23 8.44 -8.02
N GLN A 127 -8.91 9.35 -8.73
CA GLN A 127 -9.69 10.40 -8.10
C GLN A 127 -10.96 9.82 -7.45
N PRO A 128 -11.21 10.11 -6.17
CA PRO A 128 -12.44 9.70 -5.51
C PRO A 128 -13.60 10.59 -5.96
N GLU A 129 -14.82 10.06 -5.86
CA GLU A 129 -16.05 10.84 -6.09
C GLU A 129 -16.61 11.32 -4.75
N MET A 130 -16.93 12.61 -4.59
CA MET A 130 -17.57 13.12 -3.37
C MET A 130 -19.05 12.73 -3.34
N LEU A 131 -19.50 12.06 -2.26
CA LEU A 131 -20.89 11.63 -2.07
C LEU A 131 -21.43 12.08 -0.71
N THR A 132 -22.75 12.18 -0.57
CA THR A 132 -23.37 12.36 0.74
C THR A 132 -23.23 11.09 1.57
N ALA A 133 -23.28 11.20 2.91
CA ALA A 133 -23.17 10.05 3.81
C ALA A 133 -24.17 8.92 3.48
N LEU A 134 -25.43 9.27 3.17
CA LEU A 134 -26.45 8.29 2.78
C LEU A 134 -26.07 7.57 1.48
N LYS A 135 -25.60 8.31 0.47
CA LYS A 135 -25.22 7.73 -0.83
C LYS A 135 -23.95 6.91 -0.73
N ARG A 136 -22.97 7.35 0.06
CA ARG A 136 -21.76 6.55 0.31
C ARG A 136 -22.10 5.25 1.00
N LYS A 137 -22.88 5.25 2.09
CA LYS A 137 -23.25 4.01 2.78
C LYS A 137 -24.06 3.05 1.90
N GLN A 138 -24.95 3.60 1.06
CA GLN A 138 -25.64 2.81 0.05
C GLN A 138 -24.64 2.17 -0.93
N GLU A 139 -23.70 2.96 -1.44
CA GLU A 139 -22.67 2.46 -2.35
C GLU A 139 -21.74 1.42 -1.71
N LEU A 140 -21.34 1.62 -0.45
CA LEU A 140 -20.53 0.64 0.28
C LEU A 140 -21.22 -0.71 0.32
N ARG A 141 -22.50 -0.73 0.74
CA ARG A 141 -23.30 -1.95 0.83
C ARG A 141 -23.56 -2.60 -0.53
N ASP A 142 -23.93 -1.80 -1.53
CA ASP A 142 -24.44 -2.33 -2.80
C ASP A 142 -23.30 -2.70 -3.76
N LYS A 143 -22.11 -2.12 -3.58
CA LYS A 143 -21.02 -2.23 -4.57
C LYS A 143 -19.63 -2.47 -3.98
N VAL A 144 -19.28 -2.00 -2.79
CA VAL A 144 -17.88 -2.06 -2.31
C VAL A 144 -17.64 -3.28 -1.44
N ASP A 145 -18.55 -3.57 -0.51
CA ASP A 145 -18.55 -4.75 0.36
C ASP A 145 -18.90 -5.99 -0.47
N VAL A 146 -17.86 -6.68 -0.97
CA VAL A 146 -18.00 -7.78 -1.93
C VAL A 146 -18.38 -9.08 -1.23
N ASN A 147 -17.90 -9.25 0.01
CA ASN A 147 -18.12 -10.47 0.81
C ASN A 147 -19.31 -10.36 1.79
N PHE A 148 -20.00 -9.21 1.83
CA PHE A 148 -21.18 -8.91 2.63
C PHE A 148 -20.93 -8.99 4.15
N ASP A 149 -19.74 -8.61 4.61
CA ASP A 149 -19.38 -8.63 6.03
C ASP A 149 -19.63 -7.29 6.76
N ASN A 150 -20.15 -6.28 6.05
CA ASN A 150 -20.35 -4.90 6.51
C ASN A 150 -19.05 -4.19 6.91
N ARG A 151 -17.93 -4.64 6.35
CA ARG A 151 -16.61 -4.01 6.45
C ARG A 151 -16.16 -3.61 5.05
N VAL A 152 -15.09 -2.82 5.00
CA VAL A 152 -14.46 -2.35 3.77
C VAL A 152 -12.96 -2.52 3.96
N SER A 153 -12.41 -3.51 3.29
CA SER A 153 -10.97 -3.72 3.18
C SER A 153 -10.34 -2.71 2.20
N PHE A 154 -9.02 -2.56 2.24
CA PHE A 154 -8.32 -1.75 1.24
C PHE A 154 -8.41 -2.37 -0.15
N LEU A 155 -8.42 -3.71 -0.24
CA LEU A 155 -8.63 -4.44 -1.48
C LEU A 155 -9.97 -4.07 -2.13
N GLU A 156 -11.06 -4.05 -1.37
CA GLU A 156 -12.39 -3.68 -1.87
C GLU A 156 -12.45 -2.24 -2.37
N TYR A 157 -11.86 -1.32 -1.61
CA TYR A 157 -11.69 0.06 -2.07
C TYR A 157 -10.95 0.11 -3.42
N LEU A 158 -9.81 -0.59 -3.55
CA LEU A 158 -9.00 -0.57 -4.78
C LEU A 158 -9.77 -1.17 -5.96
N LEU A 159 -10.43 -2.32 -5.77
CA LEU A 159 -11.22 -2.95 -6.83
C LEU A 159 -12.34 -2.03 -7.30
N TYR A 160 -13.05 -1.37 -6.38
CA TYR A 160 -14.13 -0.45 -6.74
C TYR A 160 -13.64 0.85 -7.40
N GLN A 161 -12.54 1.43 -6.89
CA GLN A 161 -11.93 2.64 -7.45
C GLN A 161 -11.46 2.39 -8.90
N TYR A 162 -10.87 1.23 -9.18
CA TYR A 162 -10.34 0.87 -10.49
C TYR A 162 -11.24 -0.11 -11.25
N LYS A 163 -12.56 -0.06 -11.02
CA LYS A 163 -13.55 -1.00 -11.57
C LYS A 163 -13.60 -1.11 -13.11
N ASP A 164 -13.07 -0.12 -13.81
CA ASP A 164 -12.94 -0.14 -15.27
C ASP A 164 -11.88 -1.15 -15.76
N TYR A 165 -10.95 -1.54 -14.88
CA TYR A 165 -9.83 -2.46 -15.16
C TYR A 165 -9.82 -3.67 -14.23
N ALA A 166 -10.50 -3.58 -13.09
CA ALA A 166 -10.44 -4.57 -12.02
C ALA A 166 -11.84 -4.97 -11.55
N ASN A 167 -12.02 -6.23 -11.19
CA ASN A 167 -13.20 -6.71 -10.47
C ASN A 167 -12.81 -7.90 -9.57
N PRO A 168 -13.66 -8.29 -8.61
CA PRO A 168 -13.32 -9.36 -7.68
C PRO A 168 -13.03 -10.72 -8.34
N ALA A 169 -13.80 -11.11 -9.35
CA ALA A 169 -13.63 -12.40 -10.02
C ALA A 169 -12.31 -12.47 -10.81
N ASP A 170 -12.00 -11.43 -11.58
CA ASP A 170 -10.74 -11.31 -12.31
C ASP A 170 -9.55 -11.20 -11.35
N PHE A 171 -9.70 -10.48 -10.22
CA PHE A 171 -8.67 -10.39 -9.20
C PHE A 171 -8.32 -11.76 -8.63
N CYS A 172 -9.31 -12.54 -8.19
CA CYS A 172 -9.08 -13.89 -7.69
C CYS A 172 -8.43 -14.76 -8.77
N GLN A 173 -8.90 -14.71 -10.02
CA GLN A 173 -8.30 -15.45 -11.11
C GLN A 173 -6.83 -15.10 -11.34
N ARG A 174 -6.46 -13.82 -11.30
CA ARG A 174 -5.09 -13.34 -11.49
C ARG A 174 -4.19 -13.68 -10.31
N SER A 175 -4.66 -13.42 -9.09
CA SER A 175 -3.86 -13.57 -7.87
C SER A 175 -3.75 -15.01 -7.39
N MET A 176 -4.71 -15.89 -7.69
CA MET A 176 -4.62 -17.32 -7.34
C MET A 176 -3.68 -18.10 -8.27
N ARG A 177 -3.40 -17.59 -9.48
CA ARG A 177 -2.47 -18.23 -10.43
C ARG A 177 -1.01 -18.13 -10.01
N SER A 178 -0.64 -17.19 -9.14
CA SER A 178 0.74 -17.11 -8.64
C SER A 178 0.99 -18.20 -7.60
N GLU A 179 2.11 -18.91 -7.70
CA GLU A 179 2.54 -19.99 -6.79
C GLU A 179 2.89 -19.52 -5.35
N GLY A 180 2.37 -18.37 -4.93
CA GLY A 180 2.66 -17.72 -3.65
C GLY A 180 3.76 -16.65 -3.74
N GLU A 181 4.02 -15.99 -2.61
CA GLU A 181 5.08 -14.99 -2.50
C GLU A 181 6.46 -15.68 -2.53
N HIS A 182 7.36 -15.21 -3.40
CA HIS A 182 8.71 -15.77 -3.47
C HIS A 182 9.49 -15.54 -2.17
N PRO A 183 10.33 -16.51 -1.71
CA PRO A 183 11.03 -16.41 -0.45
C PRO A 183 11.90 -15.15 -0.28
N GLU A 184 12.54 -14.66 -1.35
CA GLU A 184 13.34 -13.43 -1.25
C GLU A 184 12.48 -12.17 -1.12
N ILE A 185 11.26 -12.17 -1.66
CA ILE A 185 10.29 -11.08 -1.49
C ILE A 185 9.77 -11.10 -0.05
N THR A 186 9.37 -12.27 0.45
CA THR A 186 8.98 -12.45 1.86
C THR A 186 10.10 -11.98 2.80
N LYS A 187 11.36 -12.37 2.52
CA LYS A 187 12.53 -11.95 3.31
C LYS A 187 12.73 -10.43 3.29
N ALA A 188 12.55 -9.78 2.13
CA ALA A 188 12.66 -8.33 2.01
C ALA A 188 11.53 -7.60 2.77
N ARG A 189 10.29 -8.09 2.66
CA ARG A 189 9.13 -7.57 3.41
C ARG A 189 9.33 -7.68 4.92
N LEU A 190 9.75 -8.85 5.41
CA LEU A 190 10.03 -9.05 6.84
C LEU A 190 11.20 -8.17 7.34
N ALA A 191 12.20 -7.91 6.49
CA ALA A 191 13.27 -6.98 6.83
C ALA A 191 12.78 -5.53 6.95
N LEU A 192 11.85 -5.10 6.10
CA LEU A 192 11.20 -3.78 6.21
C LEU A 192 10.31 -3.69 7.47
N GLU A 193 9.67 -4.79 7.87
CA GLU A 193 8.90 -4.84 9.11
C GLU A 193 9.80 -4.76 10.35
N GLU A 194 10.98 -5.40 10.32
CA GLU A 194 11.97 -5.22 11.38
C GLU A 194 12.44 -3.76 11.46
N VAL A 195 12.54 -3.03 10.34
CA VAL A 195 12.79 -1.59 10.35
C VAL A 195 11.66 -0.84 11.07
N ASN A 196 10.38 -1.16 10.81
CA ASN A 196 9.24 -0.56 11.52
C ASN A 196 9.33 -0.76 13.03
N LYS A 197 9.69 -1.98 13.47
CA LYS A 197 9.91 -2.28 14.90
C LYS A 197 11.03 -1.43 15.51
N ARG A 198 12.14 -1.22 14.78
CA ARG A 198 13.24 -0.35 15.25
C ARG A 198 12.86 1.12 15.25
N ILE A 199 12.06 1.57 14.27
CA ILE A 199 11.48 2.93 14.24
C ILE A 199 10.61 3.14 15.49
N ARG A 200 9.73 2.18 15.83
CA ARG A 200 8.89 2.26 17.02
C ARG A 200 9.71 2.44 18.29
N ALA A 201 10.70 1.58 18.52
CA ALA A 201 11.57 1.68 19.70
C ALA A 201 12.33 3.02 19.76
N TYR A 202 12.83 3.50 18.62
CA TYR A 202 13.53 4.78 18.51
C TYR A 202 12.61 5.98 18.82
N GLU A 203 11.43 6.03 18.21
CA GLU A 203 10.48 7.13 18.38
C GLU A 203 9.80 7.11 19.76
N GLU A 204 9.60 5.94 20.37
CA GLU A 204 9.14 5.82 21.76
C GLU A 204 10.15 6.44 22.74
N GLU A 205 11.43 6.13 22.60
CA GLU A 205 12.47 6.69 23.45
C GLU A 205 12.63 8.20 23.23
N LYS A 206 12.59 8.64 21.96
CA LYS A 206 12.62 10.05 21.61
C LYS A 206 11.43 10.82 22.20
N HIS A 207 10.24 10.24 22.17
CA HIS A 207 9.05 10.81 22.79
C HIS A 207 9.19 10.91 24.31
N ARG A 208 9.62 9.83 24.98
CA ARG A 208 9.87 9.81 26.43
C ARG A 208 10.86 10.90 26.85
N LEU A 209 11.99 11.01 26.15
CA LEU A 209 12.98 12.04 26.40
C LEU A 209 12.45 13.46 26.14
N THR A 210 11.57 13.62 25.14
CA THR A 210 10.91 14.91 24.86
C THR A 210 10.02 15.34 26.02
N GLU A 211 9.19 14.44 26.55
CA GLU A 211 8.34 14.71 27.71
C GLU A 211 9.16 15.01 28.96
N GLU A 212 10.19 14.21 29.24
CA GLU A 212 11.08 14.42 30.39
C GLU A 212 11.88 15.72 30.29
N SER A 213 12.24 16.15 29.08
CA SER A 213 12.98 17.41 28.86
C SER A 213 12.19 18.65 29.26
N ALA A 214 10.85 18.54 29.36
CA ALA A 214 9.98 19.61 29.83
C ALA A 214 9.98 19.75 31.37
N LEU A 215 10.49 18.77 32.11
CA LEU A 215 10.57 18.83 33.57
C LEU A 215 11.62 19.85 34.04
N PRO A 216 11.37 20.63 35.10
CA PRO A 216 12.37 21.55 35.62
C PRO A 216 13.54 20.82 36.30
N GLY A 217 14.69 21.51 36.38
CA GLY A 217 15.86 21.07 37.13
C GLY A 217 16.79 20.10 36.39
N VAL A 218 17.63 19.40 37.15
CA VAL A 218 18.71 18.54 36.60
C VAL A 218 18.18 17.36 35.80
N LYS A 219 16.96 16.86 36.10
CA LYS A 219 16.34 15.75 35.36
C LYS A 219 15.97 16.17 33.93
N GLY A 220 15.27 17.29 33.75
CA GLY A 220 14.95 17.77 32.41
C GLY A 220 16.17 18.20 31.61
N LEU A 221 17.19 18.76 32.27
CA LEU A 221 18.47 19.04 31.62
C LEU A 221 19.16 17.75 31.13
N GLY A 222 19.13 16.69 31.94
CA GLY A 222 19.63 15.36 31.55
C GLY A 222 18.89 14.80 30.32
N ALA A 223 17.56 14.82 30.34
CA ALA A 223 16.74 14.38 29.21
C ALA A 223 16.99 15.21 27.94
N LYS A 224 17.13 16.54 28.06
CA LYS A 224 17.47 17.43 26.94
C LYS A 224 18.83 17.09 26.32
N ASN A 225 19.83 16.77 27.14
CA ASN A 225 21.15 16.35 26.67
C ASN A 225 21.10 14.99 25.97
N MET A 226 20.37 14.02 26.52
CA MET A 226 20.17 12.71 25.89
C MET A 226 19.40 12.84 24.58
N LEU A 227 18.36 13.67 24.52
CA LEU A 227 17.61 13.95 23.30
C LEU A 227 18.50 14.60 22.22
N ALA A 228 19.41 15.50 22.60
CA ALA A 228 20.37 16.07 21.66
C ALA A 228 21.37 15.04 21.10
N GLN A 229 21.60 13.95 21.83
CA GLN A 229 22.50 12.85 21.44
C GLN A 229 21.78 11.62 20.90
N ILE A 230 20.45 11.68 20.73
CA ILE A 230 19.62 10.50 20.38
C ILE A 230 19.99 9.88 19.03
N GLU A 231 20.45 10.70 18.08
CA GLU A 231 20.93 10.24 16.76
C GLU A 231 22.26 9.48 16.82
N SER A 232 22.98 9.56 17.95
CA SER A 232 24.19 8.78 18.24
C SER A 232 23.92 7.65 19.26
N SER A 233 22.66 7.38 19.57
CA SER A 233 22.28 6.36 20.55
C SER A 233 22.35 4.93 19.99
N PRO A 234 22.43 3.90 20.86
CA PRO A 234 22.35 2.50 20.41
C PRO A 234 21.07 2.15 19.66
N LEU A 235 19.94 2.82 19.96
CA LEU A 235 18.68 2.60 19.24
C LEU A 235 18.76 3.09 17.80
N LYS A 236 19.41 4.25 17.59
CA LYS A 236 19.62 4.77 16.24
C LYS A 236 20.58 3.90 15.44
N GLU A 237 21.65 3.41 16.08
CA GLU A 237 22.58 2.45 15.46
C GLU A 237 21.86 1.18 14.99
N GLN A 238 21.04 0.56 15.86
CA GLN A 238 20.23 -0.61 15.50
C GLN A 238 19.25 -0.32 14.36
N LEU A 239 18.63 0.86 14.33
CA LEU A 239 17.77 1.29 13.23
C LEU A 239 18.57 1.41 11.92
N ASN A 240 19.76 2.01 11.95
CA ASN A 240 20.63 2.11 10.77
C ASN A 240 21.06 0.72 10.26
N GLU A 241 21.42 -0.20 11.15
CA GLU A 241 21.71 -1.59 10.77
C GLU A 241 20.52 -2.27 10.11
N ALA A 242 19.32 -2.11 10.67
CA ALA A 242 18.10 -2.67 10.10
C ALA A 242 17.81 -2.11 8.69
N LEU A 243 17.99 -0.80 8.49
CA LEU A 243 17.86 -0.16 7.17
C LEU A 243 18.83 -0.75 6.14
N ILE A 244 20.09 -0.96 6.51
CA ILE A 244 21.10 -1.56 5.62
C ILE A 244 20.73 -3.01 5.26
N ARG A 245 20.26 -3.79 6.24
CA ARG A 245 19.80 -5.18 6.01
C ARG A 245 18.58 -5.23 5.11
N ALA A 246 17.60 -4.34 5.33
CA ALA A 246 16.42 -4.22 4.48
C ALA A 246 16.81 -3.80 3.05
N GLU A 247 17.69 -2.82 2.90
CA GLU A 247 18.22 -2.40 1.59
C GLU A 247 18.89 -3.55 0.84
N ALA A 248 19.74 -4.33 1.51
CA ALA A 248 20.36 -5.51 0.90
C ALA A 248 19.31 -6.55 0.47
N ALA A 249 18.30 -6.82 1.29
CA ALA A 249 17.24 -7.78 0.99
C ALA A 249 16.35 -7.31 -0.18
N VAL A 250 15.92 -6.05 -0.18
CA VAL A 250 15.13 -5.43 -1.27
C VAL A 250 15.93 -5.43 -2.57
N ARG A 251 17.24 -5.13 -2.53
CA ARG A 251 18.11 -5.21 -3.71
C ARG A 251 18.20 -6.62 -4.27
N ILE A 252 18.31 -7.64 -3.42
CA ILE A 252 18.35 -9.05 -3.86
C ILE A 252 17.02 -9.44 -4.53
N ALA A 253 15.89 -9.11 -3.90
CA ALA A 253 14.56 -9.37 -4.48
C ALA A 253 14.37 -8.63 -5.81
N THR A 254 14.74 -7.35 -5.88
CA THR A 254 14.67 -6.52 -7.09
C THR A 254 15.53 -7.07 -8.22
N LYS A 255 16.77 -7.49 -7.93
CA LYS A 255 17.64 -8.09 -8.94
C LYS A 255 17.07 -9.40 -9.49
N LYS A 256 16.41 -10.20 -8.65
CA LYS A 256 15.89 -11.52 -9.03
C LYS A 256 14.55 -11.43 -9.77
N TYR A 257 13.66 -10.51 -9.38
CA TYR A 257 12.27 -10.46 -9.85
C TYR A 257 11.84 -9.12 -10.48
N GLY A 258 12.68 -8.09 -10.48
CA GLY A 258 12.37 -6.75 -11.01
C GLY A 258 12.50 -6.59 -12.52
N GLY A 259 12.78 -7.66 -13.27
CA GLY A 259 12.88 -7.64 -14.73
C GLY A 259 14.18 -7.04 -15.29
N ALA A 260 14.22 -6.87 -16.62
CA ALA A 260 15.42 -6.59 -17.41
C ALA A 260 16.13 -5.25 -17.12
N VAL A 261 15.55 -4.35 -16.31
CA VAL A 261 16.18 -3.07 -15.96
C VAL A 261 17.49 -3.26 -15.17
N PHE A 262 17.64 -4.39 -14.45
CA PHE A 262 18.84 -4.65 -13.64
C PHE A 262 19.84 -5.65 -14.24
N ASN A 263 19.45 -6.42 -15.24
CA ASN A 263 20.34 -7.35 -15.94
C ASN A 263 20.52 -6.87 -17.38
N GLY A 264 21.64 -6.20 -17.67
CA GLY A 264 22.13 -5.95 -19.03
C GLY A 264 22.57 -7.25 -19.72
N GLY A 265 21.69 -8.25 -19.75
CA GLY A 265 21.94 -9.60 -20.22
C GLY A 265 20.72 -10.11 -20.98
N ALA A 266 20.97 -10.43 -22.24
CA ALA A 266 20.05 -10.84 -23.29
C ALA A 266 18.95 -11.86 -22.91
N ALA A 267 17.80 -11.62 -23.53
CA ALA A 267 16.91 -12.58 -24.20
C ALA A 267 15.99 -13.50 -23.37
N GLY A 268 14.69 -13.31 -23.62
CA GLY A 268 13.75 -14.41 -23.81
C GLY A 268 12.94 -14.84 -22.59
N SER A 269 11.92 -14.06 -22.24
CA SER A 269 10.74 -14.62 -21.56
C SER A 269 9.50 -13.85 -21.99
N ASP A 270 8.96 -14.26 -23.14
CA ASP A 270 7.60 -13.97 -23.54
C ASP A 270 6.66 -14.73 -22.60
N GLY A 271 6.28 -14.06 -21.51
CA GLY A 271 5.43 -14.62 -20.45
C GLY A 271 4.59 -13.54 -19.78
N ALA A 272 4.02 -12.62 -20.58
CA ALA A 272 3.01 -11.68 -20.11
C ALA A 272 1.71 -12.45 -19.84
N GLY A 273 1.57 -13.03 -18.65
CA GLY A 273 0.36 -13.75 -18.27
C GLY A 273 0.49 -14.47 -16.94
N ALA A 274 0.07 -13.78 -15.88
CA ALA A 274 -0.06 -14.26 -14.50
C ALA A 274 1.25 -14.39 -13.68
N GLY A 275 1.30 -13.67 -12.55
CA GLY A 275 2.30 -13.89 -11.49
C GLY A 275 3.49 -12.92 -11.42
N SER A 276 3.44 -11.76 -12.08
CA SER A 276 4.55 -10.80 -11.96
C SER A 276 4.60 -10.22 -10.54
N SER A 277 5.77 -10.30 -9.90
CA SER A 277 6.02 -9.70 -8.58
C SER A 277 6.27 -8.19 -8.63
N SER A 278 5.90 -7.54 -9.75
CA SER A 278 6.29 -6.16 -10.05
C SER A 278 5.73 -5.15 -9.05
N GLY A 279 4.48 -5.33 -8.61
CA GLY A 279 3.85 -4.52 -7.58
C GLY A 279 4.57 -4.62 -6.23
N ALA A 280 4.93 -5.85 -5.82
CA ALA A 280 5.70 -6.08 -4.60
C ALA A 280 7.10 -5.43 -4.67
N ILE A 281 7.81 -5.60 -5.79
CA ILE A 281 9.13 -4.99 -5.99
C ILE A 281 9.04 -3.47 -5.93
N TRP A 282 8.06 -2.86 -6.62
CA TRP A 282 7.87 -1.41 -6.58
C TRP A 282 7.55 -0.93 -5.16
N TRP A 283 6.62 -1.58 -4.46
CA TRP A 283 6.19 -1.20 -3.11
C TRP A 283 7.35 -1.24 -2.12
N MET A 284 8.13 -2.31 -2.11
CA MET A 284 9.27 -2.46 -1.21
C MET A 284 10.37 -1.42 -1.49
N ASN A 285 10.64 -1.10 -2.75
CA ASN A 285 11.60 -0.04 -3.09
C ASN A 285 11.10 1.34 -2.63
N ARG A 286 9.82 1.63 -2.85
CA ARG A 286 9.19 2.89 -2.45
C ARG A 286 9.16 3.07 -0.94
N ASP A 287 8.85 2.00 -0.21
CA ASP A 287 8.83 1.97 1.25
C ASP A 287 10.25 2.09 1.85
N LEU A 288 11.23 1.41 1.26
CA LEU A 288 12.64 1.58 1.62
C LEU A 288 13.11 3.02 1.39
N GLU A 289 12.76 3.63 0.26
CA GLU A 289 13.07 5.01 -0.05
C GLU A 289 12.50 5.96 1.01
N GLU A 290 11.23 5.79 1.37
CA GLU A 290 10.58 6.63 2.38
C GLU A 290 11.23 6.49 3.76
N LYS A 291 11.54 5.25 4.16
CA LYS A 291 12.26 4.95 5.40
C LYS A 291 13.66 5.55 5.40
N LYS A 292 14.41 5.45 4.31
CA LYS A 292 15.74 6.08 4.17
C LYS A 292 15.66 7.60 4.17
N ARG A 293 14.65 8.18 3.54
CA ARG A 293 14.42 9.63 3.50
C ARG A 293 14.18 10.19 4.91
N ARG A 294 13.36 9.50 5.72
CA ARG A 294 13.02 9.94 7.09
C ARG A 294 14.09 9.60 8.13
N TYR A 295 14.66 8.40 8.06
CA TYR A 295 15.49 7.86 9.14
C TYR A 295 16.95 7.59 8.75
N GLY A 296 17.28 7.60 7.47
CA GLY A 296 18.65 7.42 7.00
C GLY A 296 19.57 8.60 7.32
N PRO A 297 20.84 8.54 6.87
CA PRO A 297 21.83 9.59 7.13
C PRO A 297 21.35 10.94 6.58
N GLN A 298 21.02 11.86 7.48
CA GLN A 298 20.67 13.22 7.12
C GLN A 298 21.96 13.99 6.82
N LYS A 299 22.10 14.52 5.59
CA LYS A 299 23.19 15.45 5.29
C LYS A 299 22.98 16.70 6.13
N LYS A 300 23.97 17.03 6.95
CA LYS A 300 24.05 18.33 7.62
C LYS A 300 24.32 19.44 6.61
#